data_AF-A0A356IAI2-F1
#
_entry.id   AF-A0A356IAI2-F1
#
_cell.length_a   1.000
_cell.length_b   1.000
_cell.length_c   1.000
_cell.angle_alpha   90.00
_cell.angle_beta   90.00
_cell.angle_gamma   90.00
#
_symmetry.space_group_name_H-M   'P 1'
#
loop_
_entity.id
_entity.type
_entity.pdbx_description
1 polymer ?
#
loop_
_entity_poly.entity_id
_entity_poly.type
_entity_poly.pdbx_seq_one_letter_code
_entity_poly.pdbx_strand_id
1 'polypeptide(L)' 'MSSHVLFTIFGASGDLAKRKLYPSLFRLYKAGHIRENFAVIGTARRPWTKEFFEQTVIESLGG' A
#
# COMPACT_ATOMS: atom_id res chain seq x y z
N MET A 1 -16.45 15.40 -2.86
CA MET A 1 -15.33 15.98 -2.10
C MET A 1 -14.08 15.15 -2.38
N SER A 2 -12.96 15.80 -2.72
CA SER A 2 -11.68 15.11 -2.87
C SER A 2 -11.05 14.97 -1.48
N SER A 3 -10.97 13.73 -0.99
CA SER A 3 -10.36 13.43 0.31
C SER A 3 -8.84 13.36 0.16
N HIS A 4 -8.11 14.13 0.96
CA HIS A 4 -6.65 14.06 1.05
C HIS A 4 -6.28 13.04 2.14
N VAL A 5 -5.63 11.94 1.77
CA VAL A 5 -5.35 10.85 2.72
C VAL A 5 -3.91 10.37 2.63
N LEU A 6 -3.23 10.35 3.78
CA LEU A 6 -1.89 9.77 3.92
C LEU A 6 -1.96 8.52 4.80
N PHE A 7 -1.71 7.35 4.21
CA PHE A 7 -1.63 6.10 4.96
C PHE A 7 -0.19 5.82 5.37
N THR A 8 0.05 5.58 6.66
CA THR A 8 1.34 5.07 7.15
C THR A 8 1.19 3.65 7.67
N ILE A 9 1.87 2.69 7.05
CA ILE A 9 1.82 1.27 7.42
C ILE A 9 3.09 0.91 8.18
N PHE A 10 2.94 0.74 9.50
CA PHE A 10 3.95 0.14 10.35
C PHE A 10 3.92 -1.38 10.19
N GLY A 11 5.07 -1.99 9.93
CA GLY A 11 5.13 -3.41 9.59
C GLY A 11 4.80 -3.67 8.12
N ALA A 12 5.16 -2.75 7.23
CA ALA A 12 4.94 -2.85 5.77
C ALA A 12 5.55 -4.13 5.15
N SER A 13 6.56 -4.72 5.78
CA SER A 13 7.15 -6.00 5.34
C SER A 13 6.45 -7.26 5.88
N GLY A 14 5.35 -7.11 6.64
CA GLY A 14 4.66 -8.20 7.30
C GLY A 14 3.65 -8.95 6.41
N ASP A 15 3.29 -10.16 6.83
CA ASP A 15 2.36 -11.03 6.11
C ASP A 15 0.97 -10.38 5.94
N LEU A 16 0.46 -9.72 6.98
CA LEU A 16 -0.84 -9.04 6.92
C LEU A 16 -0.84 -7.90 5.90
N ALA A 17 0.26 -7.14 5.82
CA ALA A 17 0.40 -6.06 4.85
C ALA A 17 0.29 -6.60 3.42
N LYS A 18 1.06 -7.66 3.12
CA LYS A 18 1.06 -8.35 1.84
C LYS A 18 -0.32 -8.94 1.51
N ARG A 19 -0.93 -9.71 2.42
CA ARG A 19 -2.12 -10.50 2.10
C ARG A 19 -3.44 -9.73 2.15
N LYS A 20 -3.49 -8.58 2.85
CA LYS A 20 -4.74 -7.85 3.11
C LYS A 20 -4.65 -6.36 2.87
N LEU A 21 -3.63 -5.68 3.42
CA LEU A 21 -3.63 -4.21 3.40
C LEU A 21 -3.42 -3.65 1.98
N TYR A 22 -2.39 -4.10 1.26
CA TYR A 22 -2.15 -3.63 -0.10
C TYR A 22 -3.29 -3.99 -1.08
N PRO A 23 -3.81 -5.24 -1.09
CA PRO A 23 -4.99 -5.57 -1.90
C PRO A 23 -6.21 -4.70 -1.58
N SER A 24 -6.50 -4.44 -0.30
CA SER A 24 -7.65 -3.63 0.10
C SER A 24 -7.49 -2.16 -0.31
N LEU A 25 -6.30 -1.56 -0.13
CA LEU A 25 -6.04 -0.20 -0.60
C LEU A 25 -6.18 -0.10 -2.11
N PHE A 26 -5.69 -1.09 -2.86
CA PHE A 26 -5.85 -1.13 -4.31
C PHE A 26 -7.32 -1.27 -4.73
N ARG A 27 -8.15 -2.02 -3.99
CA ARG A 27 -9.61 -2.08 -4.22
C ARG A 27 -10.28 -0.74 -3.99
N LEU A 28 -9.91 -0.01 -2.93
CA LEU A 28 -10.43 1.34 -2.67
C LEU A 28 -10.03 2.33 -3.77
N TYR A 29 -8.80 2.21 -4.28
CA TYR A 29 -8.33 2.98 -5.44
C TYR A 29 -9.17 2.66 -6.70
N LYS A 30 -9.35 1.37 -7.03
CA LYS A 30 -10.17 0.93 -8.19
C LYS A 30 -11.63 1.36 -8.09
N ALA A 31 -12.20 1.35 -6.87
CA ALA A 31 -13.56 1.81 -6.60
C ALA A 31 -13.71 3.35 -6.61
N GLY A 32 -12.61 4.10 -6.75
CA GLY A 32 -12.63 5.55 -6.83
C GLY A 32 -12.75 6.28 -5.49
N HIS A 33 -12.59 5.57 -4.35
CA HIS A 33 -12.67 6.18 -3.02
C HIS A 33 -11.40 6.97 -2.65
N ILE A 34 -10.24 6.57 -3.19
CA ILE A 34 -8.94 7.23 -2.97
C ILE A 34 -8.21 7.33 -4.31
N ARG A 35 -8.46 8.38 -5.10
CA ARG A 35 -7.99 8.45 -6.50
C ARG A 35 -6.99 9.55 -6.81
N GLU A 36 -7.24 10.79 -6.37
CA GLU A 36 -6.45 11.95 -6.79
C GLU A 36 -5.38 12.38 -5.77
N ASN A 37 -5.75 12.45 -4.48
CA ASN A 37 -4.90 13.04 -3.44
C ASN A 37 -4.61 12.04 -2.33
N PHE A 38 -3.94 10.92 -2.65
CA PHE A 38 -3.55 9.93 -1.65
C PHE A 38 -2.10 9.49 -1.78
N ALA A 39 -1.50 9.09 -0.66
CA ALA A 39 -0.18 8.49 -0.62
C ALA A 39 -0.11 7.37 0.42
N VAL A 40 0.82 6.43 0.21
CA VAL A 40 1.10 5.31 1.11
C VAL A 40 2.58 5.34 1.48
N ILE A 41 2.86 5.43 2.78
CA ILE A 41 4.19 5.32 3.36
C ILE A 41 4.27 3.97 4.07
N GLY A 42 5.19 3.10 3.63
CA GLY A 42 5.49 1.84 4.30
C GLY A 42 6.76 1.95 5.14
N THR A 43 6.72 1.44 6.38
CA THR A 43 7.91 1.34 7.22
C THR A 43 8.03 -0.01 7.93
N ALA A 44 9.25 -0.50 8.07
CA ALA A 44 9.58 -1.73 8.78
C ALA A 44 11.03 -1.73 9.26
N ARG A 45 11.36 -2.65 10.16
CA ARG A 45 12.73 -2.82 10.70
C ARG A 45 13.74 -3.31 9.67
N ARG A 46 13.30 -4.11 8.69
CA ARG A 46 14.19 -4.66 7.67
C ARG A 46 14.44 -3.60 6.59
N PRO A 47 15.71 -3.33 6.23
CA PRO A 47 16.01 -2.38 5.18
C PRO A 47 15.60 -2.97 3.83
N TRP A 48 14.66 -2.31 3.15
CA TRP A 48 14.27 -2.61 1.78
C TRP A 48 14.59 -1.39 0.92
N THR A 49 15.04 -1.64 -0.31
CA THR A 49 15.06 -0.58 -1.31
C THR A 49 13.63 -0.22 -1.70
N LYS A 50 13.45 0.99 -2.23
CA LYS A 50 12.14 1.43 -2.70
C LYS A 50 11.59 0.48 -3.78
N GLU A 51 12.46 0.03 -4.68
CA GLU A 51 12.12 -0.85 -5.80
C GLU A 51 11.65 -2.22 -5.30
N PHE A 52 12.36 -2.79 -4.31
CA PHE A 52 11.95 -4.06 -3.71
C PHE A 52 10.61 -3.96 -2.99
N PHE A 53 10.38 -2.84 -2.28
CA PHE A 53 9.11 -2.57 -1.64
C PHE A 53 7.96 -2.46 -2.66
N GLU A 54 8.14 -1.66 -3.72
CA GLU A 54 7.14 -1.49 -4.78
C GLU A 54 6.85 -2.80 -5.50
N GLN A 55 7.88 -3.59 -5.80
CA GLN A 55 7.71 -4.91 -6.42
C GLN A 55 6.92 -5.86 -5.50
N THR A 56 7.23 -5.88 -4.19
CA THR A 56 6.47 -6.67 -3.21
C THR A 56 5.00 -6.25 -3.16
N VAL A 57 4.73 -4.94 -3.23
CA VAL A 57 3.37 -4.42 -3.30
C VAL A 57 2.69 -4.91 -4.58
N ILE A 58 3.30 -4.73 -5.76
CA ILE A 58 2.75 -5.17 -7.05
C ILE A 58 2.42 -6.66 -7.04
N GLU A 59 3.34 -7.52 -6.58
CA GLU A 59 3.13 -8.96 -6.46
C GLU A 59 1.97 -9.31 -5.52
N SER A 60 1.77 -8.49 -4.48
CA SER A 60 0.67 -8.69 -3.53
C SER A 60 -0.71 -8.35 -4.11
N LEU A 61 -0.75 -7.56 -5.19
CA LEU A 61 -2.00 -7.18 -5.86
C LEU A 61 -2.56 -8.24 -6.81
N GLY A 62 -1.83 -9.36 -7.02
CA GLY A 62 -2.10 -10.35 -8.06
C GLY A 62 -3.57 -10.80 -8.15
N GLY A 63 -4.13 -10.68 -9.36
CA GLY A 63 -5.49 -11.10 -9.75
C GLY A 63 -6.58 -10.06 -9.49
#